data_AF-A0A974DYC5-F1
#
_entry.id   AF-A0A974DYC5-F1
#
_cell.length_a   1.000
_cell.length_b   1.000
_cell.length_c   1.000
_cell.angle_alpha   90.00
_cell.angle_beta   90.00
_cell.angle_gamma   90.00
#
_symmetry.space_group_name_H-M   'P 1'
#
loop_
_entity.id
_entity.type
_entity.pdbx_description
1 polymer ?
#
loop_
_entity_poly.entity_id
_entity_poly.type
_entity_poly.pdbx_seq_one_letter_code
_entity_poly.pdbx_strand_id
1 'polypeptide(L)'
;EFGGARCVHNIVKYPQCREYALMVIQQLMLSPSGDDDMGTLLGLMHSAPPTELQLKTDILRALLIVLRESHRTRTVFRKVGGFVYVTSLLVAMEKALGCPPRNGWEKVNDNQVFELLHTVFCTLTAAMRYEPANSNFFKTEIQYEKLADAIRLLGCFFESRKIRPSNILPSNNQPFHSLLEDDIAQMDFLCPMLKHCSKLFVYLYKVATDSFD
;
A
#
# COMPACT_ATOMS: atom_id res chain seq x y z
N GLU A 1 0.63 6.63 -32.57
CA GLU A 1 0.22 7.26 -31.30
C GLU A 1 1.02 8.54 -31.09
N PHE A 2 0.34 9.65 -30.81
CA PHE A 2 0.99 10.94 -30.61
C PHE A 2 1.72 10.91 -29.26
N GLY A 3 3.03 11.18 -29.23
CA GLY A 3 3.91 11.04 -28.05
C GLY A 3 3.59 11.91 -26.83
N GLY A 4 2.42 12.58 -26.80
CA GLY A 4 1.93 13.41 -25.71
C GLY A 4 1.76 12.61 -24.41
N ALA A 5 1.09 11.45 -24.44
CA ALA A 5 0.92 10.61 -23.25
C ALA A 5 2.27 10.24 -22.62
N ARG A 6 3.23 9.77 -23.43
CA ARG A 6 4.59 9.45 -22.98
C ARG A 6 5.30 10.65 -22.35
N CYS A 7 5.10 11.86 -22.88
CA CYS A 7 5.64 13.07 -22.30
C CYS A 7 5.08 13.32 -20.89
N VAL A 8 3.76 13.16 -20.71
CA VAL A 8 3.10 13.34 -19.41
C VAL A 8 3.60 12.30 -18.39
N HIS A 9 3.75 11.03 -18.78
CA HIS A 9 4.33 10.00 -17.90
C HIS A 9 5.75 10.37 -17.45
N ASN A 10 6.60 10.87 -18.36
CA ASN A 10 7.99 11.20 -18.06
C ASN A 10 8.16 12.34 -17.05
N ILE A 11 7.15 13.22 -16.92
CA ILE A 11 7.23 14.35 -15.99
C ILE A 11 6.73 14.03 -14.58
N VAL A 12 6.08 12.88 -14.36
CA VAL A 12 5.58 12.44 -13.03
C VAL A 12 6.71 12.36 -11.98
N LYS A 13 7.93 12.05 -12.41
CA LYS A 13 9.11 12.00 -11.52
C LYS A 13 9.46 13.35 -10.89
N TYR A 14 9.03 14.48 -11.47
CA TYR A 14 9.33 15.83 -10.98
C TYR A 14 8.25 16.31 -10.01
N PRO A 15 8.56 16.55 -8.73
CA PRO A 15 7.57 16.94 -7.73
C PRO A 15 6.76 18.19 -8.09
N GLN A 16 7.37 19.16 -8.78
CA GLN A 16 6.74 20.45 -9.10
C GLN A 16 5.54 20.33 -10.06
N CYS A 17 5.53 19.28 -10.89
CA CYS A 17 4.51 19.09 -11.91
C CYS A 17 3.73 17.78 -11.73
N ARG A 18 4.10 16.97 -10.73
CA ARG A 18 3.59 15.62 -10.54
C ARG A 18 2.08 15.59 -10.40
N GLU A 19 1.51 16.46 -9.58
CA GLU A 19 0.06 16.54 -9.36
C GLU A 19 -0.68 16.75 -10.69
N TYR A 20 -0.32 17.78 -11.45
CA TYR A 20 -0.93 18.07 -12.75
C TYR A 20 -0.72 16.94 -13.76
N ALA A 21 0.46 16.32 -13.79
CA ALA A 21 0.74 15.19 -14.66
C ALA A 21 -0.15 13.99 -14.32
N LEU A 22 -0.30 13.68 -13.03
CA LEU A 22 -1.17 12.60 -12.56
C LEU A 22 -2.64 12.88 -12.89
N MET A 23 -3.12 14.12 -12.73
CA MET A 23 -4.48 14.51 -13.12
C MET A 23 -4.74 14.25 -14.61
N VAL A 24 -3.79 14.60 -15.48
CA VAL A 24 -3.92 14.34 -16.93
C VAL A 24 -3.92 12.84 -17.20
N ILE A 25 -3.01 12.07 -16.58
CA ILE A 25 -2.95 10.62 -16.75
C ILE A 25 -4.24 9.94 -16.27
N GLN A 26 -4.87 10.42 -15.19
CA GLN A 26 -6.17 9.90 -14.75
C GLN A 26 -7.23 10.02 -15.85
N GLN A 27 -7.30 11.18 -16.51
CA GLN A 27 -8.23 11.38 -17.62
C GLN A 27 -7.91 10.46 -18.81
N LEU A 28 -6.62 10.19 -19.07
CA LEU A 28 -6.22 9.21 -20.07
C LEU A 28 -6.69 7.81 -19.70
N MET A 29 -6.48 7.35 -18.46
CA MET A 29 -6.91 6.03 -17.99
C MET A 29 -8.43 5.83 -18.03
N LEU A 30 -9.21 6.88 -17.79
CA LEU A 30 -10.67 6.85 -17.86
C LEU A 30 -11.17 6.82 -19.32
N SER A 31 -10.35 7.26 -20.29
CA SER A 31 -10.66 7.17 -21.71
C SER A 31 -10.69 5.72 -22.21
N PRO A 32 -11.58 5.34 -23.16
CA PRO A 32 -11.64 4.02 -23.76
C PRO A 32 -10.34 3.51 -24.40
N SER A 33 -9.40 4.40 -24.71
CA SER A 33 -8.11 4.07 -25.34
C SER A 33 -6.92 4.06 -24.37
N GLY A 34 -7.11 4.36 -23.09
CA GLY A 34 -6.01 4.55 -22.12
C GLY A 34 -5.63 3.32 -21.29
N ASP A 35 -5.79 2.11 -21.83
CA ASP A 35 -5.49 0.88 -21.09
C ASP A 35 -3.99 0.76 -20.75
N ASP A 36 -3.12 1.24 -21.64
CA ASP A 36 -1.66 1.15 -21.49
C ASP A 36 -1.08 2.19 -20.53
N ASP A 37 -1.81 3.29 -20.26
CA ASP A 37 -1.38 4.35 -19.36
C ASP A 37 -1.23 3.84 -17.92
N MET A 38 -2.13 2.95 -17.49
CA MET A 38 -2.07 2.35 -16.16
C MET A 38 -0.83 1.47 -15.98
N GLY A 39 -0.54 0.62 -16.96
CA GLY A 39 0.67 -0.22 -16.95
C GLY A 39 1.94 0.61 -16.96
N THR A 40 1.97 1.67 -17.77
CA THR A 40 3.12 2.60 -17.85
C THR A 40 3.38 3.29 -16.51
N LEU A 41 2.32 3.79 -15.85
CA LEU A 41 2.44 4.48 -14.57
C LEU A 41 2.90 3.54 -13.44
N LEU A 42 2.37 2.30 -13.41
CA LEU A 42 2.80 1.26 -12.47
C LEU A 42 4.27 0.85 -12.68
N GLY A 43 4.70 0.73 -13.94
CA GLY A 43 6.09 0.48 -14.30
C GLY A 43 7.02 1.61 -13.82
N LEU A 44 6.62 2.87 -14.02
CA LEU A 44 7.35 4.04 -13.52
C LEU A 44 7.50 3.98 -12.00
N MET A 45 6.40 3.74 -11.28
CA MET A 45 6.40 3.61 -9.82
C MET A 45 7.39 2.53 -9.33
N HIS A 46 7.40 1.38 -9.99
CA HIS A 46 8.24 0.24 -9.63
C HIS A 46 9.72 0.49 -9.95
N SER A 47 10.02 1.21 -11.04
CA SER A 47 11.39 1.56 -11.42
C SER A 47 12.06 2.58 -10.49
N ALA A 48 11.28 3.37 -9.76
CA ALA A 48 11.81 4.34 -8.80
C ALA A 48 12.38 3.63 -7.57
N PRO A 49 13.43 4.19 -6.92
CA PRO A 49 14.00 3.64 -5.69
C PRO A 49 12.95 3.29 -4.63
N PRO A 50 13.15 2.25 -3.81
CA PRO A 50 12.21 1.86 -2.75
C PRO A 50 11.88 2.99 -1.76
N THR A 51 12.85 3.88 -1.52
CA THR A 51 12.74 5.02 -0.60
C THR A 51 12.06 6.25 -1.21
N GLU A 52 11.70 6.25 -2.51
CA GLU A 52 10.88 7.30 -3.15
C GLU A 52 9.40 7.17 -2.75
N LEU A 53 9.14 7.22 -1.44
CA LEU A 53 7.83 6.94 -0.85
C LEU A 53 6.77 7.92 -1.33
N GLN A 54 7.09 9.21 -1.39
CA GLN A 54 6.12 10.23 -1.82
C GLN A 54 5.67 10.00 -3.26
N LEU A 55 6.60 9.70 -4.18
CA LEU A 55 6.27 9.41 -5.57
C LEU A 55 5.34 8.19 -5.67
N LYS A 56 5.66 7.12 -4.95
CA LYS A 56 4.84 5.90 -4.90
C LYS A 56 3.45 6.18 -4.33
N THR A 57 3.36 6.95 -3.26
CA THR A 57 2.10 7.36 -2.63
C THR A 57 1.24 8.19 -3.60
N ASP A 58 1.82 9.20 -4.25
CA ASP A 58 1.10 10.08 -5.18
C ASP A 58 0.55 9.28 -6.37
N ILE A 59 1.35 8.35 -6.92
CA ILE A 59 0.91 7.47 -8.01
C ILE A 59 -0.25 6.57 -7.56
N LEU A 60 -0.13 5.90 -6.42
CA LEU A 60 -1.19 5.02 -5.93
C LEU A 60 -2.47 5.80 -5.60
N ARG A 61 -2.36 7.02 -5.05
CA ARG A 61 -3.52 7.91 -4.84
C ARG A 61 -4.20 8.26 -6.16
N ALA A 62 -3.42 8.53 -7.20
CA ALA A 62 -3.97 8.81 -8.51
C ALA A 62 -4.72 7.60 -9.09
N LEU A 63 -4.16 6.40 -8.92
CA LEU A 63 -4.81 5.15 -9.31
C LEU A 63 -6.06 4.87 -8.49
N LEU A 64 -6.04 5.14 -7.18
CA LEU A 64 -7.18 4.91 -6.29
C LEU A 64 -8.42 5.69 -6.74
N ILE A 65 -8.25 6.93 -7.21
CA ILE A 65 -9.34 7.75 -7.75
C ILE A 65 -10.01 7.03 -8.93
N VAL A 66 -9.23 6.64 -9.94
CA VAL A 66 -9.81 5.99 -11.14
C VAL A 66 -10.36 4.59 -10.84
N LEU A 67 -9.78 3.86 -9.88
CA LEU A 67 -10.28 2.56 -9.43
C LEU A 67 -11.62 2.66 -8.73
N ARG A 68 -11.89 3.76 -8.02
CA ARG A 68 -13.19 4.02 -7.38
C ARG A 68 -14.27 4.36 -8.41
N GLU A 69 -13.91 5.08 -9.46
CA GLU A 69 -14.86 5.59 -10.46
C GLU A 69 -15.37 4.54 -11.45
N SER A 70 -14.58 3.51 -11.82
CA SER A 70 -14.94 2.65 -12.94
C SER A 70 -14.64 1.16 -12.74
N HIS A 71 -15.59 0.29 -13.14
CA HIS A 71 -15.34 -1.15 -13.25
C HIS A 71 -14.30 -1.48 -14.34
N ARG A 72 -14.23 -0.65 -15.39
CA ARG A 72 -13.27 -0.82 -16.49
C ARG A 72 -11.84 -0.69 -15.96
N THR A 73 -11.56 0.36 -15.17
CA THR A 73 -10.22 0.59 -14.61
C THR A 73 -9.83 -0.50 -13.63
N ARG A 74 -10.76 -1.04 -12.84
CA ARG A 74 -10.53 -2.25 -12.02
C ARG A 74 -10.15 -3.46 -12.87
N THR A 75 -10.81 -3.65 -14.01
CA THR A 75 -10.47 -4.74 -14.96
C THR A 75 -9.10 -4.54 -15.58
N VAL A 76 -8.78 -3.32 -16.02
CA VAL A 76 -7.47 -2.95 -16.59
C VAL A 76 -6.38 -3.18 -15.55
N PHE A 77 -6.58 -2.73 -14.31
CA PHE A 77 -5.65 -2.91 -13.21
C PHE A 77 -5.24 -4.39 -13.03
N ARG A 78 -6.20 -5.32 -13.08
CA ARG A 78 -5.88 -6.75 -13.08
C ARG A 78 -5.08 -7.17 -14.32
N LYS A 79 -5.53 -6.78 -15.53
CA LYS A 79 -4.91 -7.18 -16.80
C LYS A 79 -3.46 -6.73 -16.93
N VAL A 80 -3.13 -5.53 -16.46
CA VAL A 80 -1.77 -4.96 -16.51
C VAL A 80 -0.87 -5.43 -15.36
N GLY A 81 -1.33 -6.37 -14.52
CA GLY A 81 -0.57 -6.89 -13.39
C GLY A 81 -0.52 -5.96 -12.18
N GLY A 82 -1.46 -5.04 -12.03
CA GLY A 82 -1.50 -4.04 -10.95
C GLY A 82 -1.40 -4.66 -9.55
N PHE A 83 -2.05 -5.80 -9.32
CA PHE A 83 -1.91 -6.52 -8.04
C PHE A 83 -0.48 -6.96 -7.76
N VAL A 84 0.25 -7.42 -8.78
CA VAL A 84 1.65 -7.84 -8.65
C VAL A 84 2.55 -6.63 -8.37
N TYR A 85 2.33 -5.51 -9.07
CA TYR A 85 3.06 -4.27 -8.80
C TYR A 85 2.87 -3.78 -7.36
N VAL A 86 1.62 -3.77 -6.88
CA VAL A 86 1.29 -3.27 -5.53
C VAL A 86 1.80 -4.20 -4.43
N THR A 87 1.70 -5.52 -4.58
CA THR A 87 2.26 -6.45 -3.59
C THR A 87 3.79 -6.46 -3.60
N SER A 88 4.42 -6.33 -4.77
CA SER A 88 5.88 -6.22 -4.89
C SER A 88 6.42 -4.95 -4.23
N LEU A 89 5.61 -3.90 -4.10
CA LEU A 89 5.99 -2.69 -3.38
C LEU A 89 6.23 -2.97 -1.88
N LEU A 90 5.40 -3.83 -1.27
CA LEU A 90 5.60 -4.25 0.12
C LEU A 90 6.91 -5.02 0.31
N VAL A 91 7.26 -5.86 -0.68
CA VAL A 91 8.54 -6.58 -0.68
C VAL A 91 9.72 -5.62 -0.83
N ALA A 92 9.61 -4.62 -1.71
CA ALA A 92 10.64 -3.59 -1.87
C ALA A 92 10.82 -2.73 -0.60
N MET A 93 9.78 -2.65 0.25
CA MET A 93 9.79 -2.00 1.56
C MET A 93 10.31 -2.91 2.69
N GLU A 94 11.05 -3.97 2.36
CA GLU A 94 11.63 -4.88 3.34
C GLU A 94 12.44 -4.10 4.42
N LYS A 95 12.15 -4.44 5.68
CA LYS A 95 12.68 -3.83 6.90
C LYS A 95 12.38 -2.35 7.10
N ALA A 96 11.47 -1.74 6.33
CA ALA A 96 11.12 -0.32 6.46
C ALA A 96 10.57 0.08 7.84
N LEU A 97 9.94 -0.85 8.56
CA LEU A 97 9.42 -0.65 9.92
C LEU A 97 10.27 -1.35 10.99
N GLY A 98 11.47 -1.80 10.62
CA GLY A 98 12.42 -2.46 11.52
C GLY A 98 13.01 -1.49 12.54
N CYS A 99 13.26 -1.99 13.76
CA CYS A 99 13.89 -1.21 14.83
C CYS A 99 15.18 -1.92 15.30
N PRO A 100 16.38 -1.33 15.10
CA PRO A 100 16.64 -0.03 14.46
C PRO A 100 16.44 -0.08 12.92
N PRO A 101 16.19 1.08 12.26
CA PRO A 101 16.11 1.15 10.81
C PRO A 101 17.48 0.81 10.19
N ARG A 102 17.46 0.16 9.02
CA ARG A 102 18.66 -0.31 8.29
C ARG A 102 18.42 -0.18 6.79
N ASN A 103 19.44 -0.44 5.97
CA ASN A 103 19.31 -0.62 4.51
C ASN A 103 18.73 0.60 3.77
N GLY A 104 19.04 1.83 4.20
CA GLY A 104 18.58 3.06 3.56
C GLY A 104 17.31 3.66 4.16
N TRP A 105 16.68 2.98 5.13
CA TRP A 105 15.51 3.48 5.86
C TRP A 105 15.87 4.46 6.98
N GLU A 106 17.16 4.68 7.28
CA GLU A 106 17.61 5.48 8.43
C GLU A 106 17.23 6.97 8.33
N LYS A 107 17.01 7.47 7.12
CA LYS A 107 16.63 8.87 6.85
C LYS A 107 15.15 9.04 6.51
N VAL A 108 14.40 7.94 6.51
CA VAL A 108 13.00 7.92 6.09
C VAL A 108 12.11 8.14 7.30
N ASN A 109 11.06 8.95 7.15
CA ASN A 109 10.09 9.17 8.20
C ASN A 109 9.06 8.03 8.22
N ASP A 110 8.87 7.38 9.37
CA ASP A 110 7.86 6.32 9.56
C ASP A 110 6.47 6.75 9.10
N ASN A 111 6.11 8.03 9.27
CA ASN A 111 4.82 8.55 8.79
C ASN A 111 4.64 8.38 7.28
N GLN A 112 5.71 8.59 6.48
CA GLN A 112 5.66 8.39 5.04
C GLN A 112 5.54 6.90 4.68
N VAL A 113 6.17 6.03 5.47
CA VAL A 113 6.03 4.57 5.33
C VAL A 113 4.59 4.16 5.58
N PHE A 114 3.99 4.61 6.68
CA PHE A 114 2.59 4.31 7.01
C PHE A 114 1.60 4.92 6.02
N GLU A 115 1.86 6.12 5.51
CA GLU A 115 1.03 6.76 4.47
C GLU A 115 1.02 5.94 3.18
N LEU A 116 2.18 5.42 2.76
CA LEU A 116 2.27 4.53 1.60
C LEU A 116 1.57 3.20 1.87
N LEU A 117 1.79 2.58 3.03
CA LEU A 117 1.16 1.30 3.41
C LEU A 117 -0.36 1.42 3.44
N HIS A 118 -0.87 2.50 4.03
CA HIS A 118 -2.30 2.82 4.01
C HIS A 118 -2.81 2.88 2.58
N THR A 119 -2.14 3.65 1.71
CA THR A 119 -2.52 3.81 0.30
C THR A 119 -2.46 2.49 -0.48
N VAL A 120 -1.48 1.62 -0.20
CA VAL A 120 -1.39 0.26 -0.76
C VAL A 120 -2.64 -0.54 -0.41
N PHE A 121 -3.02 -0.57 0.87
CA PHE A 121 -4.23 -1.27 1.29
C PHE A 121 -5.48 -0.66 0.67
N CYS A 122 -5.62 0.67 0.60
CA CYS A 122 -6.73 1.32 -0.11
C CYS A 122 -6.84 0.83 -1.56
N THR A 123 -5.70 0.77 -2.24
CA THR A 123 -5.63 0.44 -3.67
C THR A 123 -6.06 -1.01 -3.90
N LEU A 124 -5.55 -1.94 -3.09
CA LEU A 124 -5.96 -3.35 -3.14
C LEU A 124 -7.46 -3.51 -2.87
N THR A 125 -7.96 -2.84 -1.83
CA THR A 125 -9.39 -2.86 -1.48
C THR A 125 -10.24 -2.31 -2.62
N ALA A 126 -9.94 -1.12 -3.12
CA ALA A 126 -10.71 -0.50 -4.21
C ALA A 126 -10.67 -1.33 -5.49
N ALA A 127 -9.54 -1.96 -5.81
CA ALA A 127 -9.43 -2.84 -6.97
C ALA A 127 -10.31 -4.11 -6.86
N MET A 128 -10.58 -4.59 -5.65
CA MET A 128 -11.39 -5.79 -5.39
C MET A 128 -12.87 -5.49 -5.04
N ARG A 129 -13.15 -4.32 -4.46
CA ARG A 129 -14.48 -3.94 -3.95
C ARG A 129 -15.50 -3.98 -5.09
N TYR A 130 -16.58 -4.74 -4.86
CA TYR A 130 -17.65 -4.99 -5.83
C TYR A 130 -17.19 -5.54 -7.19
N GLU A 131 -16.01 -6.19 -7.25
CA GLU A 131 -15.44 -6.75 -8.48
C GLU A 131 -15.03 -8.23 -8.25
N PRO A 132 -15.97 -9.18 -8.29
CA PRO A 132 -15.73 -10.59 -7.92
C PRO A 132 -14.60 -11.26 -8.71
N ALA A 133 -14.43 -10.87 -9.97
CA ALA A 133 -13.39 -11.40 -10.84
C ALA A 133 -11.98 -10.98 -10.38
N ASN A 134 -11.85 -9.82 -9.75
CA ASN A 134 -10.61 -9.34 -9.14
C ASN A 134 -10.37 -10.01 -7.79
N SER A 135 -11.39 -10.12 -6.93
CA SER A 135 -11.28 -10.81 -5.65
C SER A 135 -10.91 -12.29 -5.81
N ASN A 136 -11.47 -12.97 -6.81
CA ASN A 136 -11.10 -14.35 -7.13
C ASN A 136 -9.66 -14.46 -7.64
N PHE A 137 -9.26 -13.57 -8.57
CA PHE A 137 -7.88 -13.51 -9.06
C PHE A 137 -6.88 -13.27 -7.92
N PHE A 138 -7.20 -12.35 -6.99
CA PHE A 138 -6.33 -12.09 -5.84
C PHE A 138 -6.21 -13.34 -4.95
N LYS A 139 -7.31 -14.06 -4.74
CA LYS A 139 -7.31 -15.30 -3.94
C LYS A 139 -6.49 -16.42 -4.59
N THR A 140 -6.57 -16.61 -5.90
CA THR A 140 -5.94 -17.75 -6.59
C THR A 140 -4.52 -17.46 -7.05
N GLU A 141 -4.29 -16.31 -7.67
CA GLU A 141 -3.02 -15.96 -8.30
C GLU A 141 -2.07 -15.23 -7.35
N ILE A 142 -2.59 -14.25 -6.59
CA ILE A 142 -1.76 -13.42 -5.70
C ILE A 142 -1.58 -14.09 -4.34
N GLN A 143 -2.66 -14.67 -3.80
CA GLN A 143 -2.76 -15.38 -2.53
C GLN A 143 -2.56 -14.49 -1.29
N TYR A 144 -3.50 -14.60 -0.34
CA TYR A 144 -3.46 -13.82 0.90
C TYR A 144 -2.24 -14.18 1.76
N GLU A 145 -1.75 -15.41 1.65
CA GLU A 145 -0.55 -15.90 2.32
C GLU A 145 0.69 -15.15 1.84
N LYS A 146 0.78 -14.84 0.53
CA LYS A 146 1.90 -14.07 -0.03
C LYS A 146 1.83 -12.60 0.37
N LEU A 147 0.62 -12.03 0.44
CA LEU A 147 0.42 -10.69 1.00
C LEU A 147 0.88 -10.65 2.47
N ALA A 148 0.49 -11.65 3.27
CA ALA A 148 0.89 -11.76 4.66
C ALA A 148 2.42 -11.90 4.80
N ASP A 149 3.06 -12.70 3.95
CA ASP A 149 4.52 -12.83 3.91
C ASP A 149 5.20 -11.49 3.56
N ALA A 150 4.70 -10.76 2.55
CA ALA A 150 5.23 -9.45 2.17
C ALA A 150 5.08 -8.41 3.30
N ILE A 151 3.93 -8.41 3.99
CA ILE A 151 3.70 -7.58 5.16
C ILE A 151 4.69 -7.90 6.29
N ARG A 152 4.99 -9.18 6.53
CA ARG A 152 5.96 -9.59 7.55
C ARG A 152 7.38 -9.10 7.22
N LEU A 153 7.74 -8.99 5.94
CA LEU A 153 9.05 -8.47 5.52
C LEU A 153 9.28 -7.02 5.91
N LEU A 154 8.24 -6.22 6.17
CA LEU A 154 8.36 -4.84 6.64
C LEU A 154 9.17 -4.72 7.95
N GLY A 155 9.29 -5.82 8.71
CA GLY A 155 10.24 -5.91 9.83
C GLY A 155 9.70 -5.44 11.18
N CYS A 156 8.41 -5.12 11.27
CA CYS A 156 7.76 -4.85 12.55
C CYS A 156 7.29 -6.11 13.28
N PHE A 157 7.08 -7.24 12.60
CA PHE A 157 6.62 -8.48 13.25
C PHE A 157 7.78 -9.38 13.70
N PHE A 158 7.51 -10.18 14.73
CA PHE A 158 8.45 -11.22 15.18
C PHE A 158 8.57 -12.35 14.15
N GLU A 159 9.76 -12.93 14.00
CA GLU A 159 10.06 -13.93 12.98
C GLU A 159 9.35 -15.27 13.20
N SER A 160 9.01 -15.60 14.46
CA SER A 160 8.26 -16.82 14.76
C SER A 160 6.88 -16.78 14.12
N ARG A 161 6.55 -17.84 13.38
CA ARG A 161 5.20 -18.10 12.85
C ARG A 161 4.33 -18.90 13.81
N LYS A 162 4.91 -19.41 14.91
CA LYS A 162 4.20 -20.20 15.92
C LYS A 162 4.09 -19.40 17.20
N ILE A 163 2.85 -19.22 17.67
CA ILE A 163 2.59 -18.71 19.02
C ILE A 163 2.81 -19.89 19.96
N ARG A 164 3.73 -19.73 20.92
CA ARG A 164 3.87 -20.72 21.99
C ARG A 164 2.75 -20.47 23.02
N PRO A 165 2.10 -21.52 23.54
CA PRO A 165 1.16 -21.36 24.64
C PRO A 165 1.88 -20.63 25.78
N SER A 166 1.35 -19.48 26.16
CA SER A 166 1.85 -18.70 27.28
C SER A 166 0.77 -18.73 28.35
N ASN A 167 1.11 -19.19 29.54
CA ASN A 167 0.22 -19.12 30.70
C ASN A 167 0.17 -17.70 31.31
N ILE A 168 0.78 -16.72 30.63
CA ILE A 168 0.80 -15.32 31.06
C ILE A 168 -0.50 -14.69 30.61
N LEU A 169 -1.44 -14.52 31.55
CA LEU A 169 -2.59 -13.65 31.36
C LEU A 169 -2.11 -12.20 31.58
N PRO A 170 -2.25 -11.30 30.60
CA PRO A 170 -1.93 -9.89 30.81
C PRO A 170 -2.73 -9.33 31.99
N SER A 171 -2.04 -8.66 32.92
CA SER A 171 -2.64 -8.03 34.10
C SER A 171 -3.46 -6.78 33.74
N ASN A 172 -3.24 -6.22 32.55
CA ASN A 172 -3.97 -5.08 32.02
C ASN A 172 -4.06 -5.15 30.49
N ASN A 173 -5.28 -5.13 29.95
CA ASN A 173 -5.55 -5.14 28.51
C ASN A 173 -5.85 -3.76 27.93
N GLN A 174 -6.03 -2.74 28.79
CA GLN A 174 -6.37 -1.38 28.37
C GLN A 174 -5.42 -0.81 27.31
N PRO A 175 -4.08 -1.00 27.40
CA PRO A 175 -3.17 -0.48 26.38
C PRO A 175 -3.38 -1.12 25.00
N PHE A 176 -3.81 -2.38 24.95
CA PHE A 176 -4.10 -3.09 23.69
C PHE A 176 -5.43 -2.66 23.08
N HIS A 177 -6.41 -2.32 23.92
CA HIS A 177 -7.64 -1.70 23.44
C HIS A 177 -7.40 -0.29 22.91
N SER A 178 -6.66 0.56 23.62
CA SER A 178 -6.34 1.91 23.14
C SER A 178 -5.47 1.91 21.87
N LEU A 179 -4.59 0.91 21.70
CA LEU A 179 -3.87 0.64 20.44
C LEU A 179 -4.79 0.41 19.23
N LEU A 180 -5.98 -0.15 19.44
CA LEU A 180 -6.93 -0.46 18.38
C LEU A 180 -7.91 0.69 18.10
N GLU A 181 -8.10 1.59 19.07
CA GLU A 181 -8.98 2.77 18.99
C GLU A 181 -8.29 4.02 18.41
N ASP A 182 -7.05 3.90 17.92
CA ASP A 182 -6.23 5.01 17.38
C ASP A 182 -5.97 6.14 18.39
N ASP A 183 -6.03 5.87 19.71
CA ASP A 183 -5.73 6.88 20.73
C ASP A 183 -4.21 7.06 20.92
N ILE A 184 -3.64 7.95 20.10
CA ILE A 184 -2.20 8.21 19.98
C ILE A 184 -1.58 8.65 21.33
N ALA A 185 -2.37 9.25 22.23
CA ALA A 185 -1.89 9.83 23.48
C ALA A 185 -1.30 8.81 24.47
N GLN A 186 -1.63 7.52 24.35
CA GLN A 186 -1.10 6.45 25.22
C GLN A 186 0.06 5.66 24.63
N MET A 187 0.48 5.98 23.40
CA MET A 187 1.44 5.16 22.66
C MET A 187 2.89 5.31 23.17
N ASP A 188 3.25 6.37 23.88
CA ASP A 188 4.66 6.71 24.16
C ASP A 188 5.43 5.68 25.00
N PHE A 189 4.75 4.95 25.87
CA PHE A 189 5.37 3.95 26.75
C PHE A 189 5.64 2.59 26.06
N LEU A 190 5.16 2.39 24.83
CA LEU A 190 5.28 1.11 24.13
C LEU A 190 6.55 1.02 23.30
N CYS A 191 7.08 -0.19 23.13
CA CYS A 191 8.23 -0.39 22.24
C CYS A 191 7.83 -0.06 20.78
N PRO A 192 8.72 0.55 19.97
CA PRO A 192 8.40 0.98 18.61
C PRO A 192 7.84 -0.13 17.72
N MET A 193 8.37 -1.36 17.88
CA MET A 193 7.92 -2.55 17.17
C MET A 193 6.42 -2.86 17.40
N LEU A 194 5.95 -2.71 18.63
CA LEU A 194 4.54 -2.94 18.98
C LEU A 194 3.66 -1.82 18.40
N LYS A 195 4.11 -0.56 18.47
CA LYS A 195 3.39 0.57 17.82
C LYS A 195 3.23 0.32 16.32
N HIS A 196 4.31 -0.11 15.65
CA HIS A 196 4.29 -0.38 14.22
C HIS A 196 3.37 -1.53 13.83
N CYS A 197 3.44 -2.66 14.55
CA CYS A 197 2.54 -3.79 14.33
C CYS A 197 1.07 -3.41 14.51
N SER A 198 0.75 -2.71 15.60
CA SER A 198 -0.63 -2.38 15.93
C SER A 198 -1.24 -1.43 14.92
N LYS A 199 -0.51 -0.38 14.50
CA LYS A 199 -0.97 0.54 13.47
C LYS A 199 -1.25 -0.18 12.14
N LEU A 200 -0.39 -1.14 11.77
CA LEU A 200 -0.61 -1.96 10.58
C LEU A 200 -1.83 -2.88 10.72
N PHE A 201 -2.01 -3.47 11.90
CA PHE A 201 -3.18 -4.31 12.19
C PHE A 201 -4.48 -3.50 12.12
N VAL A 202 -4.49 -2.26 12.62
CA VAL A 202 -5.62 -1.33 12.50
C VAL A 202 -5.96 -1.06 11.02
N TYR A 203 -4.96 -0.83 10.16
CA TYR A 203 -5.21 -0.65 8.73
C TYR A 203 -5.84 -1.89 8.08
N LEU A 204 -5.31 -3.08 8.37
CA LEU A 204 -5.85 -4.34 7.86
C LEU A 204 -7.27 -4.59 8.38
N TYR A 205 -7.52 -4.29 9.65
CA TYR A 205 -8.84 -4.41 10.27
C TYR A 205 -9.85 -3.49 9.58
N LYS A 206 -9.54 -2.19 9.46
CA LYS A 206 -10.42 -1.21 8.80
C LYS A 206 -10.74 -1.60 7.36
N VAL A 207 -9.76 -2.16 6.63
CA VAL A 207 -9.98 -2.68 5.27
C VAL A 207 -10.91 -3.89 5.28
N ALA A 208 -10.70 -4.84 6.20
CA ALA A 208 -11.50 -6.05 6.28
C ALA A 208 -12.96 -5.78 6.66
N THR A 209 -13.22 -4.73 7.45
CA THR A 209 -14.55 -4.32 7.91
C THR A 209 -15.23 -3.31 6.99
N ASP A 210 -14.61 -2.91 5.88
CA ASP A 210 -15.09 -1.86 4.98
C ASP A 210 -15.37 -0.53 5.71
N SER A 211 -14.72 -0.30 6.86
CA SER A 211 -14.84 0.90 7.69
C SER A 211 -13.68 1.87 7.41
N PHE A 212 -13.31 1.94 6.13
CA PHE A 212 -12.07 2.56 5.66
C PHE A 212 -12.30 3.93 4.99
N ASP A 213 -13.57 4.33 4.83
CA ASP A 213 -13.98 5.63 4.29
C ASP A 213 -14.07 6.72 5.39
#